data_AF-A0A6I3D7D7-F1
#
_entry.id   AF-A0A6I3D7D7-F1
#
_cell.length_a   1.000
_cell.length_b   1.000
_cell.length_c   1.000
_cell.angle_alpha   90.00
_cell.angle_beta   90.00
_cell.angle_gamma   90.00
#
_symmetry.space_group_name_H-M   'P 1'
#
loop_
_entity.id
_entity.type
_entity.pdbx_description
1 polymer ?
#
loop_
_entity_poly.entity_id
_entity_poly.type
_entity_poly.pdbx_seq_one_letter_code
_entity_poly.pdbx_strand_id
1 'polypeptide(L)'
;MGVASLPPLVLGHRGASGYRPENTLEAFELAILQGADGVECDLVPTKDGQLIIRHENWLNGTTNIQAHPEFKDRERAGYSDGITENGFFSEDFELSELDTVRALERLPQIRSGSAKFDGNFKIPTIDQLLAAPFMDGKTLVIEVKHGMHFTQRGMDISGILSKKLAESSWKDRGIKLVIESFDYQMMMLLKNACGQDKKYVFLTEQVRLPDNETKLTRSYLEQLAKDFDGVSLDLPLLLDLDSSGTHTVSNGSIELAHELGIEIYGWTLKAEDATESVDEYFAKVAQSGLDGIFVDQPDLLRSIVDGTA
;
A
#
# COMPACT_ATOMS: atom_id res chain seq x y z
N MET A 1 -6.49 -21.55 -27.71
CA MET A 1 -7.49 -20.54 -27.34
C MET A 1 -7.11 -20.09 -25.94
N GLY A 2 -6.53 -18.91 -25.80
CA GLY A 2 -6.11 -18.39 -24.50
C GLY A 2 -7.33 -18.18 -23.62
N VAL A 3 -7.25 -18.61 -22.36
CA VAL A 3 -8.23 -18.20 -21.35
C VAL A 3 -8.12 -16.68 -21.27
N ALA A 4 -9.20 -15.95 -21.52
CA ALA A 4 -9.21 -14.52 -21.28
C ALA A 4 -8.91 -14.32 -19.79
N SER A 5 -7.80 -13.67 -19.45
CA SER A 5 -7.48 -13.32 -18.07
C SER A 5 -8.59 -12.42 -17.53
N LEU A 6 -8.93 -12.60 -16.26
CA LEU A 6 -9.85 -11.69 -15.60
C LEU A 6 -9.25 -10.27 -15.60
N PRO A 7 -10.07 -9.21 -15.64
CA PRO A 7 -9.55 -7.86 -15.49
C PRO A 7 -8.84 -7.71 -14.14
N PRO A 8 -7.75 -6.91 -14.06
CA PRO A 8 -7.05 -6.67 -12.81
C PRO A 8 -7.96 -5.98 -11.79
N LEU A 9 -7.73 -6.24 -10.51
CA LEU A 9 -8.30 -5.44 -9.43
C LEU A 9 -7.75 -4.01 -9.49
N VAL A 10 -8.64 -3.03 -9.37
CA VAL A 10 -8.29 -1.61 -9.20
C VAL A 10 -8.17 -1.33 -7.70
N LEU A 11 -6.95 -1.14 -7.22
CA LEU A 11 -6.65 -0.94 -5.80
C LEU A 11 -6.17 0.50 -5.58
N GLY A 12 -6.93 1.31 -4.82
CA GLY A 12 -6.53 2.67 -4.49
C GLY A 12 -5.32 2.66 -3.55
N HIS A 13 -4.14 3.00 -4.06
CA HIS A 13 -2.90 3.04 -3.30
C HIS A 13 -2.92 4.21 -2.33
N ARG A 14 -3.00 3.89 -1.03
CA ARG A 14 -3.27 4.84 0.05
C ARG A 14 -4.57 5.61 -0.15
N GLY A 15 -5.54 4.98 -0.81
CA GLY A 15 -6.78 5.58 -1.30
C GLY A 15 -6.63 6.28 -2.66
N ALA A 16 -7.41 7.32 -2.89
CA ALA A 16 -7.33 8.16 -4.07
C ALA A 16 -6.25 9.23 -3.89
N SER A 17 -5.00 8.80 -3.66
CA SER A 17 -3.89 9.65 -3.19
C SER A 17 -3.42 10.68 -4.22
N GLY A 18 -3.80 10.52 -5.49
CA GLY A 18 -3.65 11.53 -6.53
C GLY A 18 -4.55 12.76 -6.32
N TYR A 19 -5.62 12.61 -5.54
CA TYR A 19 -6.69 13.61 -5.38
C TYR A 19 -6.90 14.09 -3.95
N ARG A 20 -6.47 13.32 -2.94
CA ARG A 20 -6.58 13.64 -1.50
C ARG A 20 -5.29 13.25 -0.78
N PRO A 21 -4.95 13.91 0.36
CA PRO A 21 -3.86 13.48 1.20
C PRO A 21 -3.95 11.99 1.50
N GLU A 22 -2.89 11.27 1.16
CA GLU A 22 -2.80 9.81 1.26
C GLU A 22 -3.14 9.31 2.67
N ASN A 23 -3.62 8.07 2.76
CA ASN A 23 -3.84 7.39 4.05
C ASN A 23 -4.86 8.11 4.97
N THR A 24 -5.87 8.75 4.38
CA THR A 24 -7.00 9.37 5.09
C THR A 24 -8.31 8.64 4.77
N LEU A 25 -9.30 8.68 5.68
CA LEU A 25 -10.61 8.07 5.41
C LEU A 25 -11.27 8.68 4.16
N GLU A 26 -11.02 9.98 3.93
CA GLU A 26 -11.53 10.73 2.80
C GLU A 26 -10.87 10.31 1.47
N ALA A 27 -9.58 9.97 1.48
CA ALA A 27 -8.92 9.38 0.32
C ALA A 27 -9.45 7.96 0.03
N PHE A 28 -9.69 7.15 1.06
CA PHE A 28 -10.25 5.80 0.91
C PHE A 28 -11.68 5.82 0.38
N GLU A 29 -12.54 6.64 0.98
CA GLU A 29 -13.92 6.80 0.54
C GLU A 29 -13.99 7.26 -0.92
N LEU A 30 -13.16 8.24 -1.29
CA LEU A 30 -13.09 8.72 -2.67
C LEU A 30 -12.67 7.62 -3.65
N ALA A 31 -11.67 6.79 -3.31
CA ALA A 31 -11.26 5.67 -4.15
C ALA A 31 -12.40 4.68 -4.38
N ILE A 32 -13.15 4.36 -3.33
CA ILE A 32 -14.31 3.46 -3.44
C ILE A 32 -15.42 4.09 -4.30
N LEU A 33 -15.70 5.39 -4.13
CA LEU A 33 -16.66 6.12 -4.95
C LEU A 33 -16.25 6.21 -6.43
N GLN A 34 -14.94 6.23 -6.70
CA GLN A 34 -14.35 6.21 -8.03
C GLN A 34 -14.35 4.81 -8.67
N GLY A 35 -14.87 3.80 -7.96
CA GLY A 35 -15.03 2.44 -8.49
C GLY A 35 -13.86 1.50 -8.22
N ALA A 36 -12.97 1.84 -7.28
CA ALA A 36 -11.96 0.89 -6.83
C ALA A 36 -12.60 -0.38 -6.24
N ASP A 37 -11.98 -1.53 -6.52
CA ASP A 37 -12.33 -2.83 -5.95
C ASP A 37 -11.91 -2.92 -4.48
N GLY A 38 -10.91 -2.13 -4.11
CA GLY A 38 -10.39 -2.02 -2.76
C GLY A 38 -9.44 -0.84 -2.59
N VAL A 39 -8.91 -0.72 -1.38
CA VAL A 39 -7.88 0.27 -1.05
C VAL A 39 -6.74 -0.40 -0.31
N GLU A 40 -5.57 0.21 -0.42
CA GLU A 40 -4.37 -0.15 0.34
C GLU A 40 -4.14 0.90 1.44
N CYS A 41 -3.70 0.45 2.60
CA CYS A 41 -3.32 1.31 3.70
C CYS A 41 -2.05 0.81 4.40
N ASP A 42 -1.23 1.76 4.84
CA ASP A 42 0.01 1.50 5.54
C ASP A 42 -0.15 1.61 7.06
N LEU A 43 0.39 0.67 7.84
CA LEU A 43 0.28 0.68 9.29
C LEU A 43 1.62 0.89 9.99
N VAL A 44 1.59 1.80 10.98
CA VAL A 44 2.67 2.02 11.95
C VAL A 44 2.10 2.09 13.37
N PRO A 45 2.85 1.65 14.40
CA PRO A 45 2.38 1.67 15.77
C PRO A 45 2.49 3.05 16.42
N THR A 46 1.64 3.28 17.40
CA THR A 46 1.78 4.35 18.42
C THR A 46 2.42 3.78 19.69
N LYS A 47 2.89 4.67 20.58
CA LYS A 47 3.48 4.31 21.87
C LYS A 47 2.57 3.45 22.74
N ASP A 48 1.26 3.71 22.71
CA ASP A 48 0.22 3.02 23.47
C ASP A 48 -0.37 1.79 22.73
N GLY A 49 0.32 1.28 21.71
CA GLY A 49 -0.01 0.03 21.04
C GLY A 49 -1.27 0.10 20.18
N GLN A 50 -1.59 1.28 19.63
CA GLN A 50 -2.58 1.44 18.57
C GLN A 50 -1.89 1.36 17.20
N LEU A 51 -2.66 1.09 16.15
CA LEU A 51 -2.18 1.10 14.76
C LEU A 51 -2.84 2.28 14.04
N ILE A 52 -2.01 3.27 13.70
CA ILE A 52 -2.41 4.40 12.87
C ILE A 52 -2.08 4.10 11.42
N ILE A 53 -2.81 4.75 10.52
CA ILE A 53 -2.66 4.57 9.09
C ILE A 53 -1.73 5.68 8.56
N ARG A 54 -0.48 5.32 8.26
CA ARG A 54 0.56 6.20 7.74
C ARG A 54 1.64 5.41 7.01
N HIS A 55 2.08 5.92 5.86
CA HIS A 55 3.19 5.31 5.10
C HIS A 55 4.50 5.24 5.89
N GLU A 56 4.87 6.31 6.59
CA GLU A 56 6.06 6.33 7.44
C GLU A 56 5.70 6.55 8.90
N ASN A 57 6.53 6.00 9.78
CA ASN A 57 6.49 6.36 11.20
C ASN A 57 7.09 7.75 11.44
N TRP A 58 7.98 8.25 10.57
CA TRP A 58 8.41 9.64 10.57
C TRP A 58 7.28 10.57 10.09
N LEU A 59 6.66 11.29 11.02
CA LEU A 59 5.43 12.04 10.80
C LEU A 59 5.62 13.36 10.05
N ASN A 60 6.85 13.89 9.95
CA ASN A 60 7.08 15.22 9.42
C ASN A 60 6.71 15.36 7.94
N GLY A 61 6.93 14.32 7.13
CA GLY A 61 6.84 14.42 5.67
C GLY A 61 5.42 14.67 5.14
N THR A 62 4.40 14.32 5.91
CA THR A 62 3.02 14.23 5.42
C THR A 62 2.00 14.53 6.52
N THR A 63 2.43 15.19 7.60
CA THR A 63 1.54 15.73 8.63
C THR A 63 1.99 17.12 9.02
N ASN A 64 1.09 17.86 9.67
CA ASN A 64 1.41 19.15 10.26
C ASN A 64 2.09 19.06 11.64
N ILE A 65 2.64 17.90 12.06
CA ILE A 65 3.20 17.68 13.42
C ILE A 65 4.21 18.78 13.83
N GLN A 66 4.99 19.30 12.89
CA GLN A 66 5.97 20.36 13.15
C GLN A 66 5.35 21.71 13.55
N ALA A 67 4.06 21.91 13.27
CA ALA A 67 3.30 23.10 13.64
C ALA A 67 2.72 23.01 15.07
N HIS A 68 2.95 21.92 15.80
CA HIS A 68 2.48 21.70 17.17
C HIS A 68 3.58 22.05 18.20
N PRO A 69 3.60 23.25 18.78
CA PRO A 69 4.65 23.68 19.70
C PRO A 69 4.73 22.82 20.98
N GLU A 70 3.62 22.22 21.41
CA GLU A 70 3.53 21.29 22.54
C GLU A 70 4.37 20.03 22.35
N PHE A 71 4.70 19.66 21.10
CA PHE A 71 5.49 18.47 20.79
C PHE A 71 6.96 18.75 20.56
N LYS A 72 7.41 20.01 20.63
CA LYS A 72 8.79 20.38 20.28
C LYS A 72 9.87 19.55 20.97
N ASP A 73 9.68 19.19 22.24
CA ASP A 73 10.65 18.41 23.03
C ASP A 73 10.65 16.90 22.67
N ARG A 74 9.81 16.48 21.72
CA ARG A 74 9.72 15.11 21.22
C ARG A 74 10.55 14.88 19.96
N GLU A 75 11.11 15.94 19.37
CA GLU A 75 11.96 15.82 18.19
C GLU A 75 13.24 15.06 18.53
N ARG A 76 13.55 14.03 17.76
CA ARG A 76 14.75 13.20 17.95
C ARG A 76 15.28 12.67 16.62
N ALA A 77 16.46 12.08 16.65
CA ALA A 77 16.89 11.18 15.60
C ALA A 77 16.14 9.84 15.71
N GLY A 78 15.74 9.27 14.59
CA GLY A 78 15.05 7.99 14.53
C GLY A 78 15.14 7.35 13.15
N TYR A 79 14.72 6.10 13.05
CA TYR A 79 14.79 5.33 11.82
C TYR A 79 13.43 5.32 11.11
N SER A 80 13.46 5.53 9.80
CA SER A 80 12.36 5.39 8.84
C SER A 80 12.99 5.02 7.51
N ASP A 81 12.40 4.09 6.74
CA ASP A 81 12.83 3.78 5.36
C ASP A 81 14.33 3.51 5.16
N GLY A 82 14.95 2.75 6.06
CA GLY A 82 16.36 2.37 5.91
C GLY A 82 17.36 3.47 6.29
N ILE A 83 16.89 4.68 6.60
CA ILE A 83 17.72 5.83 6.94
C ILE A 83 17.43 6.36 8.34
N THR A 84 18.32 7.21 8.85
CA THR A 84 18.11 7.94 10.12
C THR A 84 17.72 9.37 9.82
N GLU A 85 16.54 9.77 10.27
CA GLU A 85 15.97 11.11 10.11
C GLU A 85 15.85 11.82 11.45
N ASN A 86 15.85 13.16 11.43
CA ASN A 86 15.46 13.96 12.59
C ASN A 86 13.98 14.35 12.47
N GLY A 87 13.21 14.20 13.54
CA GLY A 87 11.81 14.59 13.54
C GLY A 87 10.99 13.92 14.62
N PHE A 88 9.71 13.74 14.31
CA PHE A 88 8.70 13.18 15.18
C PHE A 88 8.30 11.81 14.66
N PHE A 89 8.25 10.82 15.55
CA PHE A 89 8.01 9.43 15.17
C PHE A 89 6.76 8.89 15.84
N SER A 90 5.92 8.16 15.11
CA SER A 90 4.62 7.67 15.60
C SER A 90 4.75 6.86 16.89
N GLU A 91 5.81 6.06 17.00
CA GLU A 91 6.07 5.20 18.16
C GLU A 91 6.42 5.97 19.45
N ASP A 92 6.58 7.29 19.36
CA ASP A 92 6.74 8.16 20.52
C ASP A 92 5.40 8.68 21.06
N PHE A 93 4.36 8.80 20.23
CA PHE A 93 3.11 9.43 20.63
C PHE A 93 2.07 8.41 21.05
N GLU A 94 1.27 8.75 22.07
CA GLU A 94 0.00 8.06 22.31
C GLU A 94 -1.01 8.48 21.24
N LEU A 95 -1.98 7.62 20.92
CA LEU A 95 -3.00 7.93 19.91
C LEU A 95 -3.75 9.24 20.21
N SER A 96 -4.01 9.50 21.50
CA SER A 96 -4.73 10.72 21.92
C SER A 96 -3.96 12.01 21.64
N GLU A 97 -2.62 11.96 21.66
CA GLU A 97 -1.76 13.11 21.31
C GLU A 97 -1.85 13.43 19.81
N LEU A 98 -2.07 12.40 18.97
CA LEU A 98 -2.15 12.57 17.52
C LEU A 98 -3.53 13.07 17.02
N ASP A 99 -4.55 13.21 17.88
CA ASP A 99 -5.90 13.64 17.45
C ASP A 99 -5.94 15.07 16.90
N THR A 100 -4.97 15.91 17.28
CA THR A 100 -4.83 17.29 16.79
C THR A 100 -4.00 17.40 15.52
N VAL A 101 -3.25 16.35 15.18
CA VAL A 101 -2.38 16.29 14.00
C VAL A 101 -3.24 16.03 12.76
N ARG A 102 -2.86 16.65 11.65
CA ARG A 102 -3.59 16.63 10.38
C ARG A 102 -2.68 16.17 9.26
N ALA A 103 -3.27 15.40 8.34
CA ALA A 103 -2.60 14.92 7.14
C ALA A 103 -2.32 16.09 6.18
N LEU A 104 -1.20 15.98 5.46
CA LEU A 104 -0.76 16.87 4.40
C LEU A 104 -0.44 16.05 3.14
N GLU A 105 -0.64 16.67 1.97
CA GLU A 105 -0.23 16.14 0.68
C GLU A 105 1.30 15.98 0.61
N ARG A 106 1.75 14.81 0.15
CA ARG A 106 3.18 14.46 0.05
C ARG A 106 3.88 15.17 -1.11
N LEU A 107 3.17 15.43 -2.20
CA LEU A 107 3.68 15.99 -3.45
C LEU A 107 2.96 17.30 -3.84
N PRO A 108 2.92 18.33 -2.97
CA PRO A 108 2.04 19.49 -3.17
C PRO A 108 2.37 20.31 -4.43
N GLN A 109 3.61 20.23 -4.92
CA GLN A 109 4.04 20.89 -6.15
C GLN A 109 3.44 20.28 -7.42
N ILE A 110 3.11 18.98 -7.37
CA ILE A 110 2.56 18.23 -8.50
C ILE A 110 1.05 18.02 -8.30
N ARG A 111 0.65 17.68 -7.07
CA ARG A 111 -0.74 17.42 -6.64
C ARG A 111 -1.38 18.64 -5.99
N SER A 112 -1.29 19.80 -6.63
CA SER A 112 -1.86 21.04 -6.08
C SER A 112 -3.38 20.98 -5.82
N GLY A 113 -4.11 20.10 -6.51
CA GLY A 113 -5.52 19.82 -6.24
C GLY A 113 -5.74 19.09 -4.90
N SER A 114 -4.90 18.11 -4.59
CA SER A 114 -4.90 17.39 -3.32
C SER A 114 -4.43 18.28 -2.16
N ALA A 115 -3.39 19.09 -2.39
CA ALA A 115 -2.85 20.02 -1.39
C ALA A 115 -3.87 21.08 -0.89
N LYS A 116 -4.98 21.30 -1.60
CA LYS A 116 -6.09 22.14 -1.11
C LYS A 116 -6.78 21.56 0.13
N PHE A 117 -6.54 20.28 0.43
CA PHE A 117 -7.09 19.58 1.58
C PHE A 117 -6.11 19.48 2.75
N ASP A 118 -4.91 20.04 2.62
CA ASP A 118 -3.90 20.08 3.69
C ASP A 118 -4.49 20.63 4.99
N GLY A 119 -4.29 19.90 6.09
CA GLY A 119 -4.76 20.31 7.41
C GLY A 119 -6.23 19.98 7.70
N ASN A 120 -6.98 19.42 6.76
CA ASN A 120 -8.41 19.15 6.95
C ASN A 120 -8.69 17.78 7.60
N PHE A 121 -7.85 16.78 7.34
CA PHE A 121 -8.15 15.39 7.68
C PHE A 121 -7.28 14.88 8.83
N LYS A 122 -7.87 14.04 9.69
CA LYS A 122 -7.18 13.38 10.80
C LYS A 122 -6.32 12.22 10.32
N ILE A 123 -5.36 11.80 11.14
CA ILE A 123 -4.68 10.51 10.98
C ILE A 123 -5.66 9.40 11.43
N PRO A 124 -6.06 8.47 10.56
CA PRO A 124 -6.98 7.41 10.96
C PRO A 124 -6.29 6.25 11.66
N THR A 125 -7.09 5.44 12.35
CA THR A 125 -6.67 4.12 12.84
C THR A 125 -7.23 3.00 11.97
N ILE A 126 -6.62 1.81 12.07
CA ILE A 126 -7.15 0.62 11.40
C ILE A 126 -8.59 0.28 11.86
N ASP A 127 -8.93 0.53 13.13
CA ASP A 127 -10.29 0.31 13.64
C ASP A 127 -11.32 1.17 12.91
N GLN A 128 -10.98 2.43 12.65
CA GLN A 128 -11.86 3.37 11.96
C GLN A 128 -12.09 2.92 10.51
N LEU A 129 -11.04 2.48 9.81
CA LEU A 129 -11.17 1.99 8.44
C LEU A 129 -11.95 0.67 8.37
N LEU A 130 -11.68 -0.28 9.26
CA LEU A 130 -12.43 -1.55 9.36
C LEU A 130 -13.89 -1.36 9.77
N ALA A 131 -14.23 -0.25 10.42
CA ALA A 131 -15.60 0.13 10.77
C ALA A 131 -16.30 1.00 9.70
N ALA A 132 -15.57 1.53 8.73
CA ALA A 132 -16.11 2.48 7.75
C ALA A 132 -17.07 1.80 6.78
N PRO A 133 -18.34 2.26 6.64
CA PRO A 133 -19.36 1.61 5.79
C PRO A 133 -18.95 1.43 4.33
N PHE A 134 -18.17 2.36 3.76
CA PHE A 134 -17.70 2.27 2.36
C PHE A 134 -16.81 1.05 2.09
N MET A 135 -16.29 0.38 3.13
CA MET A 135 -15.52 -0.85 2.98
C MET A 135 -16.36 -2.13 2.82
N ASP A 136 -17.70 -2.07 2.95
CA ASP A 136 -18.56 -3.24 2.80
C ASP A 136 -18.33 -3.96 1.46
N GLY A 137 -17.99 -5.25 1.52
CA GLY A 137 -17.74 -6.09 0.34
C GLY A 137 -16.47 -5.74 -0.45
N LYS A 138 -15.64 -4.83 0.03
CA LYS A 138 -14.41 -4.37 -0.65
C LYS A 138 -13.17 -5.14 -0.22
N THR A 139 -12.11 -5.03 -1.02
CA THR A 139 -10.78 -5.49 -0.63
C THR A 139 -10.09 -4.41 0.22
N LEU A 140 -9.46 -4.80 1.31
CA LEU A 140 -8.54 -3.97 2.08
C LEU A 140 -7.17 -4.65 2.06
N VAL A 141 -6.20 -3.96 1.46
CA VAL A 141 -4.79 -4.34 1.53
C VAL A 141 -4.15 -3.58 2.69
N ILE A 142 -3.46 -4.31 3.57
CA ILE A 142 -2.82 -3.76 4.76
C ILE A 142 -1.32 -4.00 4.63
N GLU A 143 -0.54 -2.93 4.42
CA GLU A 143 0.90 -2.98 4.52
C GLU A 143 1.35 -2.76 5.97
N VAL A 144 2.16 -3.67 6.51
CA VAL A 144 2.87 -3.44 7.79
C VAL A 144 4.26 -2.88 7.51
N LYS A 145 4.48 -1.61 7.87
CA LYS A 145 5.74 -0.90 7.69
C LYS A 145 6.73 -1.21 8.81
N HIS A 146 8.00 -1.39 8.43
CA HIS A 146 9.13 -1.51 9.36
C HIS A 146 8.92 -2.56 10.48
N GLY A 147 8.26 -3.68 10.16
CA GLY A 147 7.77 -4.65 11.15
C GLY A 147 8.81 -5.16 12.14
N MET A 148 9.96 -5.65 11.65
CA MET A 148 11.02 -6.12 12.54
C MET A 148 11.74 -4.99 13.30
N HIS A 149 11.78 -3.78 12.76
CA HIS A 149 12.32 -2.61 13.46
C HIS A 149 11.53 -2.33 14.76
N PHE A 150 10.20 -2.41 14.70
CA PHE A 150 9.33 -2.24 15.85
C PHE A 150 9.33 -3.46 16.78
N THR A 151 9.36 -4.67 16.22
CA THR A 151 9.45 -5.92 17.01
C THR A 151 10.70 -5.91 17.89
N GLN A 152 11.84 -5.50 17.35
CA GLN A 152 13.10 -5.37 18.11
C GLN A 152 13.04 -4.33 19.24
N ARG A 153 12.08 -3.40 19.19
CA ARG A 153 11.80 -2.40 20.22
C ARG A 153 10.71 -2.82 21.21
N GLY A 154 10.24 -4.07 21.11
CA GLY A 154 9.24 -4.63 22.01
C GLY A 154 7.79 -4.33 21.62
N MET A 155 7.55 -3.86 20.39
CA MET A 155 6.20 -3.62 19.86
C MET A 155 5.73 -4.82 19.03
N ASP A 156 4.77 -5.58 19.54
CA ASP A 156 4.18 -6.75 18.86
C ASP A 156 3.09 -6.34 17.86
N ILE A 157 3.50 -5.83 16.69
CA ILE A 157 2.57 -5.37 15.65
C ILE A 157 1.68 -6.52 15.17
N SER A 158 2.22 -7.73 15.01
CA SER A 158 1.44 -8.91 14.59
C SER A 158 0.32 -9.24 15.58
N GLY A 159 0.61 -9.23 16.88
CA GLY A 159 -0.38 -9.47 17.93
C GLY A 159 -1.41 -8.34 18.02
N ILE A 160 -0.97 -7.08 17.91
CA ILE A 160 -1.87 -5.93 17.90
C ILE A 160 -2.82 -6.01 16.70
N LEU A 161 -2.33 -6.23 15.48
CA LEU A 161 -3.16 -6.33 14.29
C LEU A 161 -4.12 -7.52 14.38
N SER A 162 -3.63 -8.70 14.80
CA SER A 162 -4.47 -9.89 14.99
C SER A 162 -5.64 -9.60 15.94
N LYS A 163 -5.37 -8.94 17.07
CA LYS A 163 -6.42 -8.53 18.02
C LYS A 163 -7.43 -7.57 17.39
N LYS A 164 -6.96 -6.52 16.70
CA LYS A 164 -7.82 -5.53 16.03
C LYS A 164 -8.73 -6.18 14.98
N LEU A 165 -8.18 -7.11 14.19
CA LEU A 165 -8.94 -7.89 13.22
C LEU A 165 -9.97 -8.80 13.90
N ALA A 166 -9.64 -9.43 15.03
CA ALA A 166 -10.55 -10.28 15.78
C ALA A 166 -11.69 -9.50 16.47
N GLU A 167 -11.45 -8.24 16.85
CA GLU A 167 -12.43 -7.36 17.50
C GLU A 167 -13.38 -6.66 16.49
N SER A 168 -13.03 -6.67 15.20
CA SER A 168 -13.84 -6.04 14.15
C SER A 168 -14.79 -7.01 13.44
N SER A 169 -15.83 -6.46 12.81
CA SER A 169 -16.83 -7.24 12.05
C SER A 169 -16.50 -7.37 10.56
N TRP A 170 -15.22 -7.26 10.18
CA TRP A 170 -14.79 -7.18 8.77
C TRP A 170 -15.30 -8.37 7.93
N LYS A 171 -15.29 -9.57 8.52
CA LYS A 171 -15.70 -10.80 7.85
C LYS A 171 -17.20 -10.83 7.55
N ASP A 172 -18.02 -10.44 8.52
CA ASP A 172 -19.47 -10.38 8.38
C ASP A 172 -19.90 -9.30 7.36
N ARG A 173 -19.08 -8.25 7.23
CA ARG A 173 -19.23 -7.17 6.26
C ARG A 173 -18.69 -7.53 4.86
N GLY A 174 -18.20 -8.76 4.68
CA GLY A 174 -17.67 -9.26 3.41
C GLY A 174 -16.37 -8.58 2.96
N ILE A 175 -15.65 -7.92 3.86
CA ILE A 175 -14.35 -7.32 3.56
C ILE A 175 -13.36 -8.45 3.25
N LYS A 176 -12.61 -8.33 2.16
CA LYS A 176 -11.53 -9.26 1.82
C LYS A 176 -10.21 -8.65 2.26
N LEU A 177 -9.43 -9.37 3.06
CA LEU A 177 -8.15 -8.87 3.56
C LEU A 177 -6.97 -9.46 2.80
N VAL A 178 -6.07 -8.58 2.39
CA VAL A 178 -4.72 -8.90 1.93
C VAL A 178 -3.74 -8.24 2.89
N ILE A 179 -2.75 -8.97 3.37
CA ILE A 179 -1.70 -8.44 4.24
C ILE A 179 -0.38 -8.49 3.47
N GLU A 180 0.36 -7.40 3.49
CA GLU A 180 1.64 -7.29 2.83
C GLU A 180 2.72 -6.60 3.68
N SER A 181 3.97 -6.85 3.34
CA SER A 181 5.15 -6.20 3.92
C SER A 181 6.38 -6.56 3.09
N PHE A 182 7.37 -5.67 3.07
CA PHE A 182 8.70 -5.96 2.53
C PHE A 182 9.54 -6.87 3.45
N ASP A 183 9.09 -7.11 4.67
CA ASP A 183 9.82 -7.86 5.69
C ASP A 183 9.32 -9.31 5.76
N TYR A 184 10.13 -10.24 5.25
CA TYR A 184 9.77 -11.66 5.19
C TYR A 184 9.52 -12.25 6.59
N GLN A 185 10.32 -11.86 7.59
CA GLN A 185 10.14 -12.36 8.96
C GLN A 185 8.83 -11.82 9.56
N MET A 186 8.53 -10.54 9.32
CA MET A 186 7.25 -9.95 9.72
C MET A 186 6.07 -10.66 9.05
N MET A 187 6.17 -10.98 7.76
CA MET A 187 5.11 -11.71 7.04
C MET A 187 4.82 -13.08 7.66
N MET A 188 5.85 -13.82 8.08
CA MET A 188 5.67 -15.10 8.80
C MET A 188 4.99 -14.90 10.16
N LEU A 189 5.36 -13.86 10.91
CA LEU A 189 4.71 -13.50 12.18
C LEU A 189 3.23 -13.12 11.96
N LEU A 190 2.92 -12.33 10.93
CA LEU A 190 1.56 -11.94 10.56
C LEU A 190 0.72 -13.14 10.15
N LYS A 191 1.28 -14.08 9.39
CA LYS A 191 0.61 -15.31 8.98
C LYS A 191 0.29 -16.22 10.16
N ASN A 192 1.21 -16.33 11.10
CA ASN A 192 0.98 -17.07 12.34
C ASN A 192 -0.07 -16.40 13.24
N ALA A 193 -0.05 -15.07 13.36
CA ALA A 193 -0.92 -14.33 14.26
C ALA A 193 -2.34 -14.09 13.71
N CYS A 194 -2.49 -13.78 12.42
CA CYS A 194 -3.76 -13.33 11.83
C CYS A 194 -4.60 -14.45 11.17
N GLY A 195 -4.07 -15.68 11.06
CA GLY A 195 -4.82 -16.84 10.55
C GLY A 195 -4.73 -17.04 9.04
N GLN A 196 -5.63 -17.83 8.46
CA GLN A 196 -5.58 -18.24 7.04
C GLN A 196 -6.78 -17.74 6.22
N ASP A 197 -7.67 -16.95 6.81
CA ASP A 197 -8.83 -16.35 6.12
C ASP A 197 -8.52 -14.96 5.54
N LYS A 198 -7.24 -14.74 5.21
CA LYS A 198 -6.68 -13.59 4.49
C LYS A 198 -5.69 -14.11 3.47
N LYS A 199 -5.35 -13.28 2.49
CA LYS A 199 -4.19 -13.50 1.63
C LYS A 199 -2.96 -12.82 2.21
N TYR A 200 -1.81 -13.40 1.95
CA TYR A 200 -0.50 -12.86 2.29
C TYR A 200 0.28 -12.62 1.01
N VAL A 201 0.58 -11.36 0.71
CA VAL A 201 1.28 -10.94 -0.52
C VAL A 201 2.61 -10.33 -0.12
N PHE A 202 3.71 -10.86 -0.67
CA PHE A 202 5.05 -10.35 -0.32
C PHE A 202 5.41 -9.15 -1.20
N LEU A 203 5.78 -8.03 -0.58
CA LEU A 203 6.26 -6.86 -1.31
C LEU A 203 7.75 -7.01 -1.62
N THR A 204 8.13 -6.74 -2.85
CA THR A 204 9.54 -6.60 -3.24
C THR A 204 9.68 -5.53 -4.31
N GLU A 205 10.90 -5.05 -4.48
CA GLU A 205 11.26 -4.04 -5.46
C GLU A 205 12.62 -4.37 -6.05
N GLN A 206 13.01 -3.73 -7.15
CA GLN A 206 14.27 -3.99 -7.84
C GLN A 206 15.48 -3.99 -6.90
N VAL A 207 15.60 -3.01 -6.00
CA VAL A 207 16.75 -2.88 -5.08
C VAL A 207 16.77 -3.92 -3.96
N ARG A 208 15.69 -4.68 -3.80
CA ARG A 208 15.56 -5.76 -2.80
C ARG A 208 15.69 -7.15 -3.40
N LEU A 209 15.89 -7.25 -4.73
CA LEU A 209 16.10 -8.54 -5.36
C LEU A 209 17.43 -9.17 -4.94
N PRO A 210 17.49 -10.50 -4.78
CA PRO A 210 18.73 -11.22 -4.52
C PRO A 210 19.81 -10.89 -5.57
N ASP A 211 21.07 -10.86 -5.15
CA ASP A 211 22.24 -10.72 -6.03
C ASP A 211 22.22 -9.51 -7.00
N ASN A 212 21.44 -8.46 -6.69
CA ASN A 212 21.16 -7.32 -7.58
C ASN A 212 20.57 -7.74 -8.93
N GLU A 213 19.74 -8.79 -8.93
CA GLU A 213 18.97 -9.19 -10.10
C GLU A 213 18.10 -8.03 -10.59
N THR A 214 17.90 -7.95 -11.91
CA THR A 214 17.07 -6.92 -12.54
C THR A 214 15.67 -7.42 -12.90
N LYS A 215 15.38 -8.70 -12.62
CA LYS A 215 14.12 -9.39 -12.91
C LYS A 215 13.90 -10.47 -11.84
N LEU A 216 12.65 -10.86 -11.62
CA LEU A 216 12.36 -11.99 -10.74
C LEU A 216 12.83 -13.31 -11.39
N THR A 217 13.68 -14.05 -10.68
CA THR A 217 14.02 -15.41 -11.08
C THR A 217 12.95 -16.41 -10.66
N ARG A 218 12.83 -17.50 -11.44
CA ARG A 218 11.99 -18.66 -11.07
C ARG A 218 12.30 -19.19 -9.68
N SER A 219 13.58 -19.31 -9.33
CA SER A 219 13.97 -19.80 -8.01
C SER A 219 13.45 -18.92 -6.88
N TYR A 220 13.48 -17.60 -7.08
CA TYR A 220 12.98 -16.66 -6.07
C TYR A 220 11.46 -16.70 -5.97
N LEU A 221 10.74 -16.71 -7.09
CA LEU A 221 9.28 -16.86 -7.09
C LEU A 221 8.81 -18.20 -6.51
N GLU A 222 9.51 -19.30 -6.80
CA GLU A 222 9.24 -20.62 -6.19
C GLU A 222 9.46 -20.62 -4.68
N GLN A 223 10.36 -19.77 -4.16
CA GLN A 223 10.51 -19.59 -2.71
C GLN A 223 9.31 -18.86 -2.13
N LEU A 224 8.91 -17.73 -2.73
CA LEU A 224 7.77 -16.95 -2.26
C LEU A 224 6.46 -17.75 -2.34
N ALA A 225 6.25 -18.52 -3.41
CA ALA A 225 5.06 -19.33 -3.62
C ALA A 225 4.86 -20.47 -2.60
N LYS A 226 5.89 -20.82 -1.82
CA LYS A 226 5.73 -21.78 -0.71
C LYS A 226 5.02 -21.17 0.48
N ASP A 227 5.22 -19.87 0.70
CA ASP A 227 4.85 -19.21 1.95
C ASP A 227 3.74 -18.17 1.77
N PHE A 228 3.56 -17.64 0.56
CA PHE A 228 2.67 -16.51 0.27
C PHE A 228 1.71 -16.82 -0.88
N ASP A 229 0.56 -16.15 -0.85
CA ASP A 229 -0.51 -16.27 -1.85
C ASP A 229 -0.23 -15.39 -3.08
N GLY A 230 0.71 -14.45 -2.98
CA GLY A 230 1.09 -13.58 -4.07
C GLY A 230 2.37 -12.79 -3.82
N VAL A 231 2.76 -12.03 -4.83
CA VAL A 231 3.87 -11.08 -4.81
C VAL A 231 3.43 -9.73 -5.38
N SER A 232 3.93 -8.64 -4.82
CA SER A 232 3.62 -7.28 -5.24
C SER A 232 4.91 -6.53 -5.58
N LEU A 233 4.99 -5.95 -6.78
CA LEU A 233 6.23 -5.45 -7.37
C LEU A 233 6.12 -4.00 -7.82
N ASP A 234 7.25 -3.28 -7.76
CA ASP A 234 7.33 -1.96 -8.37
C ASP A 234 7.16 -2.07 -9.91
N LEU A 235 6.34 -1.21 -10.51
CA LEU A 235 6.05 -1.23 -11.95
C LEU A 235 7.32 -1.16 -12.80
N PRO A 236 8.36 -0.37 -12.47
CA PRO A 236 9.62 -0.40 -13.21
C PRO A 236 10.25 -1.80 -13.32
N LEU A 237 10.05 -2.69 -12.34
CA LEU A 237 10.53 -4.07 -12.40
C LEU A 237 9.69 -4.96 -13.34
N LEU A 238 8.44 -4.59 -13.59
CA LEU A 238 7.52 -5.29 -14.49
C LEU A 238 7.60 -4.77 -15.94
N LEU A 239 8.01 -3.52 -16.11
CA LEU A 239 8.11 -2.83 -17.40
C LEU A 239 9.47 -3.11 -18.06
N ASP A 240 9.47 -3.83 -19.17
CA ASP A 240 10.62 -3.93 -20.07
C ASP A 240 10.52 -2.86 -21.17
N LEU A 241 11.64 -2.52 -21.82
CA LEU A 241 11.63 -1.81 -23.10
C LEU A 241 11.63 -2.84 -24.24
N ASP A 242 10.68 -2.75 -25.16
CA ASP A 242 10.71 -3.53 -26.38
C ASP A 242 11.79 -3.03 -27.36
N SER A 243 11.96 -3.75 -28.48
CA SER A 243 12.93 -3.40 -29.52
C SER A 243 12.69 -2.03 -30.19
N SER A 244 11.52 -1.42 -29.98
CA SER A 244 11.17 -0.08 -30.47
C SER A 244 11.42 1.02 -29.42
N GLY A 245 11.84 0.65 -28.21
CA GLY A 245 12.01 1.57 -27.08
C GLY A 245 10.70 1.91 -26.38
N THR A 246 9.64 1.12 -26.61
CA THR A 246 8.34 1.28 -25.95
C THR A 246 8.27 0.38 -24.73
N HIS A 247 7.74 0.89 -23.61
CA HIS A 247 7.52 0.05 -22.43
C HIS A 247 6.49 -1.04 -22.72
N THR A 248 6.87 -2.32 -22.56
CA THR A 248 5.98 -3.47 -22.54
C THR A 248 5.89 -4.04 -21.13
N VAL A 249 4.68 -4.32 -20.66
CA VAL A 249 4.47 -4.97 -19.38
C VAL A 249 4.48 -6.48 -19.60
N SER A 250 5.66 -7.08 -19.49
CA SER A 250 5.88 -8.50 -19.15
C SER A 250 7.31 -8.86 -19.50
N ASN A 251 8.12 -9.02 -18.46
CA ASN A 251 9.47 -9.58 -18.55
C ASN A 251 9.47 -11.11 -18.31
N GLY A 252 8.30 -11.76 -18.38
CA GLY A 252 8.09 -13.16 -18.03
C GLY A 252 7.68 -13.41 -16.57
N SER A 253 7.72 -12.40 -15.69
CA SER A 253 7.42 -12.58 -14.26
C SER A 253 5.93 -12.84 -14.00
N ILE A 254 5.03 -12.28 -14.81
CA ILE A 254 3.57 -12.42 -14.65
C ILE A 254 3.17 -13.86 -14.98
N GLU A 255 3.59 -14.36 -16.14
CA GLU A 255 3.31 -15.72 -16.57
C GLU A 255 3.92 -16.73 -15.59
N LEU A 256 5.12 -16.45 -15.09
CA LEU A 256 5.80 -17.29 -14.11
C LEU A 256 5.07 -17.33 -12.76
N ALA A 257 4.55 -16.20 -12.26
CA ALA A 257 3.74 -16.17 -11.05
C ALA A 257 2.45 -17.01 -11.22
N HIS A 258 1.77 -16.86 -12.36
CA HIS A 258 0.58 -17.64 -12.70
C HIS A 258 0.86 -19.13 -12.87
N GLU A 259 1.99 -19.51 -13.48
CA GLU A 259 2.44 -20.91 -13.56
C GLU A 259 2.67 -21.54 -12.18
N LEU A 260 3.13 -20.74 -11.21
CA LEU A 260 3.34 -21.14 -9.82
C LEU A 260 2.06 -21.07 -8.96
N GLY A 261 0.96 -20.57 -9.53
CA GLY A 261 -0.35 -20.51 -8.87
C GLY A 261 -0.45 -19.42 -7.80
N ILE A 262 0.40 -18.39 -7.86
CA ILE A 262 0.35 -17.22 -6.98
C ILE A 262 -0.09 -15.98 -7.74
N GLU A 263 -0.71 -15.05 -7.03
CA GLU A 263 -1.15 -13.78 -7.59
C GLU A 263 0.02 -12.80 -7.74
N ILE A 264 -0.06 -11.93 -8.75
CA ILE A 264 0.94 -10.90 -8.99
C ILE A 264 0.30 -9.52 -9.09
N TYR A 265 0.82 -8.60 -8.28
CA TYR A 265 0.34 -7.23 -8.18
C TYR A 265 1.43 -6.25 -8.60
N GLY A 266 1.04 -5.09 -9.13
CA GLY A 266 1.94 -4.02 -9.55
C GLY A 266 1.65 -2.70 -8.84
N TRP A 267 2.69 -2.05 -8.29
CA TRP A 267 2.62 -0.74 -7.65
C TRP A 267 3.72 0.20 -8.16
N THR A 268 3.59 1.50 -8.21
CA THR A 268 2.35 2.24 -8.13
C THR A 268 2.11 2.86 -9.50
N LEU A 269 0.93 2.64 -10.07
CA LEU A 269 0.50 3.31 -11.28
C LEU A 269 0.10 4.76 -10.96
N LYS A 270 0.75 5.73 -11.62
CA LYS A 270 0.55 7.16 -11.38
C LYS A 270 0.40 7.92 -12.68
N ALA A 271 -0.63 8.76 -12.77
CA ALA A 271 -0.81 9.65 -13.91
C ALA A 271 0.41 10.58 -14.11
N GLU A 272 1.10 10.93 -13.03
CA GLU A 272 2.30 11.78 -13.05
C GLU A 272 3.52 11.12 -13.70
N ASP A 273 3.55 9.79 -13.78
CA ASP A 273 4.66 9.02 -14.35
C ASP A 273 4.50 8.79 -15.87
N ALA A 274 3.36 9.19 -16.45
CA ALA A 274 3.08 9.03 -17.88
C ALA A 274 3.99 9.92 -18.74
N THR A 275 4.77 9.30 -19.63
CA THR A 275 5.56 10.00 -20.67
C THR A 275 4.80 10.14 -22.00
N GLU A 276 3.76 9.33 -22.17
CA GLU A 276 2.76 9.39 -23.23
C GLU A 276 1.42 9.96 -22.69
N SER A 277 0.30 9.72 -23.39
CA SER A 277 -1.00 10.03 -22.79
C SER A 277 -1.28 9.11 -21.59
N VAL A 278 -1.98 9.64 -20.59
CA VAL A 278 -2.33 8.87 -19.37
C VAL A 278 -3.15 7.63 -19.73
N ASP A 279 -4.08 7.75 -20.69
CA ASP A 279 -4.92 6.63 -21.12
C ASP A 279 -4.09 5.51 -21.78
N GLU A 280 -3.13 5.86 -22.65
CA GLU A 280 -2.23 4.87 -23.26
C GLU A 280 -1.35 4.20 -22.20
N TYR A 281 -0.79 4.97 -21.25
CA TYR A 281 0.02 4.43 -20.17
C TYR A 281 -0.78 3.47 -19.28
N PHE A 282 -1.97 3.88 -18.87
CA PHE A 282 -2.84 3.07 -18.01
C PHE A 282 -3.36 1.84 -18.74
N ALA A 283 -3.70 1.95 -20.03
CA ALA A 283 -4.12 0.81 -20.86
C ALA A 283 -3.02 -0.27 -20.98
N LYS A 284 -1.76 0.14 -21.15
CA LYS A 284 -0.63 -0.81 -21.19
C LYS A 284 -0.55 -1.61 -19.89
N VAL A 285 -0.64 -0.94 -18.74
CA VAL A 285 -0.56 -1.61 -17.43
C VAL A 285 -1.81 -2.45 -17.15
N ALA A 286 -3.01 -1.98 -17.50
CA ALA A 286 -4.24 -2.74 -17.36
C ALA A 286 -4.28 -4.04 -18.19
N GLN A 287 -3.61 -4.06 -19.35
CA GLN A 287 -3.55 -5.21 -20.26
C GLN A 287 -2.37 -6.16 -20.01
N SER A 288 -1.57 -5.87 -18.98
CA SER A 288 -0.36 -6.64 -18.62
C SER A 288 -0.60 -8.09 -18.19
N GLY A 289 -1.81 -8.39 -17.70
CA GLY A 289 -2.11 -9.66 -17.05
C GLY A 289 -1.86 -9.68 -15.54
N LEU A 290 -1.55 -8.54 -14.90
CA LEU A 290 -1.55 -8.43 -13.43
C LEU A 290 -2.91 -8.81 -12.83
N ASP A 291 -2.90 -9.40 -11.64
CA ASP A 291 -4.13 -9.75 -10.90
C ASP A 291 -4.69 -8.53 -10.15
N GLY A 292 -3.83 -7.58 -9.78
CA GLY A 292 -4.22 -6.31 -9.18
C GLY A 292 -3.19 -5.21 -9.39
N ILE A 293 -3.67 -3.97 -9.47
CA ILE A 293 -2.86 -2.79 -9.73
C ILE A 293 -3.15 -1.76 -8.65
N PHE A 294 -2.11 -1.36 -7.94
CA PHE A 294 -2.12 -0.25 -7.00
C PHE A 294 -1.98 1.06 -7.77
N VAL A 295 -2.96 1.94 -7.65
CA VAL A 295 -3.07 3.16 -8.46
C VAL A 295 -3.41 4.38 -7.59
N ASP A 296 -2.76 5.50 -7.87
CA ASP A 296 -2.99 6.76 -7.13
C ASP A 296 -4.25 7.51 -7.64
N GLN A 297 -4.69 7.23 -8.87
CA GLN A 297 -5.91 7.76 -9.50
C GLN A 297 -6.89 6.64 -9.91
N PRO A 298 -7.71 6.12 -8.98
CA PRO A 298 -8.54 4.93 -9.22
C PRO A 298 -9.57 5.07 -10.35
N ASP A 299 -10.17 6.24 -10.52
CA ASP A 299 -11.15 6.53 -11.59
C ASP A 299 -10.54 6.38 -12.99
N LEU A 300 -9.31 6.85 -13.17
CA LEU A 300 -8.62 6.74 -14.45
C LEU A 300 -8.40 5.27 -14.83
N LEU A 301 -7.88 4.46 -13.91
CA LEU A 301 -7.69 3.04 -14.18
C LEU A 301 -9.01 2.30 -14.33
N ARG A 302 -10.01 2.60 -13.49
CA ARG A 302 -11.34 2.00 -13.59
C ARG A 302 -11.97 2.25 -14.96
N SER A 303 -11.87 3.47 -15.48
CA SER A 303 -12.42 3.82 -16.79
C SER A 303 -11.83 2.98 -17.92
N ILE A 304 -10.52 2.71 -17.85
CA ILE A 304 -9.78 1.87 -18.80
C ILE A 304 -10.20 0.40 -18.68
N VAL A 305 -10.27 -0.14 -17.45
CA VAL A 305 -10.66 -1.53 -17.21
C VAL A 305 -12.12 -1.80 -17.61
N ASP A 306 -13.02 -0.82 -17.47
CA ASP A 306 -14.41 -0.91 -17.94
C ASP A 306 -14.58 -0.70 -19.45
N GLY A 307 -13.55 -0.23 -20.16
CA GLY A 307 -13.64 0.14 -21.57
C GLY A 307 -14.51 1.37 -21.82
N THR A 308 -14.46 2.33 -20.89
CA THR A 308 -15.25 3.59 -20.92
C THR A 308 -14.41 4.84 -21.20
N ALA A 309 -13.09 4.69 -21.30
CA ALA A 309 -12.15 5.73 -21.69
C ALA A 309 -12.13 5.95 -23.22
#